data_AF-A0A0F2J740-F1
#
_entry.id   AF-A0A0F2J740-F1
#
_cell.length_a   1.000
_cell.length_b   1.000
_cell.length_c   1.000
_cell.angle_alpha   90.00
_cell.angle_beta   90.00
_cell.angle_gamma   90.00
#
_symmetry.space_group_name_H-M   'P 1'
#
loop_
_entity.id
_entity.type
_entity.pdbx_description
1 polymer ?
#
loop_
_entity_poly.entity_id
_entity_poly.type
_entity_poly.pdbx_seq_one_letter_code
_entity_poly.pdbx_strand_id
1 'polypeptide(L)'
;MRCAEPVKVLEILRLTEDGYSQREIAQSVKCGKSTVGEIQKRCRNCKLRYDVAEKMTNDEIKLLLYPDSYDVYIYLVHIFNKMPESDFKTDPLLLEDFLP
;
A
#
# COMPACT_ATOMS: atom_id res chain seq x y z
N MET A 1 12.61 -5.35 7.50
CA MET A 1 12.02 -4.73 6.29
C MET A 1 12.31 -3.24 6.31
N ARG A 2 12.73 -2.61 5.21
CA ARG A 2 12.90 -1.15 5.14
C ARG A 2 11.56 -0.55 4.71
N CYS A 3 10.72 -0.12 5.64
CA CYS A 3 9.52 0.61 5.29
C CYS A 3 9.92 1.97 4.72
N ALA A 4 9.65 2.20 3.43
CA ALA A 4 9.80 3.53 2.86
C ALA A 4 8.71 4.44 3.43
N GLU A 5 9.04 5.71 3.65
CA GLU A 5 8.01 6.68 4.03
C GLU A 5 6.97 6.80 2.91
N PRO A 6 5.67 6.86 3.24
CA PRO A 6 4.59 6.82 2.25
C PRO A 6 4.63 8.03 1.29
N VAL A 7 5.16 9.17 1.74
CA VAL A 7 5.43 10.33 0.88
C VAL A 7 6.42 9.96 -0.25
N LYS A 8 7.40 9.10 0.02
CA LYS A 8 8.34 8.60 -1.01
C LYS A 8 7.66 7.62 -1.95
N VAL A 9 6.68 6.84 -1.48
CA VAL A 9 5.92 5.91 -2.32
C VAL A 9 5.11 6.69 -3.37
N LEU A 10 4.38 7.73 -2.96
CA LEU A 10 3.59 8.56 -3.88
C LEU A 10 4.47 9.17 -4.97
N GLU A 11 5.60 9.76 -4.58
CA GLU A 11 6.50 10.39 -5.54
C GLU A 11 7.17 9.38 -6.47
N ILE A 12 7.54 8.20 -5.96
CA ILE A 12 8.05 7.09 -6.79
C ILE A 12 6.99 6.66 -7.80
N LEU A 13 5.72 6.55 -7.38
CA LEU A 13 4.62 6.13 -8.24
C LEU A 13 4.35 7.18 -9.33
N ARG A 14 4.28 8.46 -8.96
CA ARG A 14 4.13 9.60 -9.87
C ARG A 14 5.20 9.60 -10.96
N LEU A 15 6.47 9.56 -10.56
CA LEU A 15 7.59 9.58 -11.50
C LEU A 15 7.67 8.30 -12.35
N THR A 16 7.17 7.17 -11.85
CA THR A 16 7.09 5.93 -12.63
C THR A 16 6.05 6.07 -13.75
N GLU A 17 4.89 6.66 -13.46
CA GLU A 17 3.85 6.92 -14.46
C GLU A 17 4.28 7.99 -15.49
N ASP A 18 5.07 8.98 -15.07
CA ASP A 18 5.71 9.97 -15.94
C ASP A 18 6.84 9.37 -16.83
N GLY A 19 7.22 8.11 -16.63
CA GLY A 19 8.18 7.38 -17.46
C GLY A 19 9.66 7.53 -17.08
N TYR A 20 9.97 8.05 -15.89
CA TYR A 20 11.35 8.18 -15.41
C TYR A 20 11.99 6.83 -15.09
N SER A 21 13.32 6.73 -15.27
CA SER A 21 14.06 5.53 -14.91
C SER A 21 14.23 5.40 -13.39
N GLN A 22 14.40 4.16 -12.90
CA GLN A 22 14.65 3.91 -11.48
C GLN A 22 15.84 4.69 -10.90
N ARG A 23 16.84 5.01 -11.74
CA ARG A 23 18.02 5.78 -11.33
C ARG A 23 17.66 7.24 -11.10
N GLU A 24 16.89 7.85 -12.00
CA GLU A 24 16.43 9.24 -11.88
C GLU A 24 15.50 9.40 -10.67
N ILE A 25 14.57 8.44 -10.50
CA ILE A 25 13.65 8.42 -9.36
C ILE A 25 14.42 8.32 -8.04
N ALA A 26 15.39 7.41 -7.94
CA ALA A 26 16.20 7.24 -6.73
C ALA A 26 16.95 8.52 -6.34
N GLN A 27 17.47 9.25 -7.33
CA GLN A 27 18.13 10.55 -7.12
C GLN A 27 17.13 11.62 -6.65
N SER A 28 15.96 11.70 -7.28
CA SER A 28 14.91 12.67 -6.92
C SER A 28 14.39 12.45 -5.49
N VAL A 29 14.03 11.20 -5.15
CA VAL A 29 13.39 10.82 -3.89
C VAL A 29 14.42 10.57 -2.76
N LYS A 30 15.71 10.68 -3.07
CA LYS A 30 16.84 10.45 -2.15
C LYS A 30 16.72 9.08 -1.46
N CYS A 31 16.55 8.03 -2.26
CA CYS A 31 16.45 6.65 -1.80
C CYS A 31 17.32 5.71 -2.66
N GLY A 32 17.51 4.46 -2.21
CA GLY A 32 18.26 3.48 -2.99
C GLY A 32 17.48 3.02 -4.22
N LYS A 33 18.17 2.76 -5.35
CA LYS A 33 17.56 2.18 -6.56
C LYS A 33 16.79 0.88 -6.26
N SER A 34 17.31 0.06 -5.35
CA SER A 34 16.65 -1.17 -4.90
C SER A 34 15.30 -0.90 -4.21
N THR A 35 15.20 0.18 -3.42
CA THR A 35 13.95 0.61 -2.79
C THR A 35 12.91 1.04 -3.84
N VAL A 36 13.34 1.78 -4.87
CA VAL A 36 12.46 2.14 -5.99
C VAL A 36 11.92 0.89 -6.69
N GLY A 37 12.79 -0.07 -7.00
CA GLY A 37 12.39 -1.32 -7.65
C GLY A 37 11.44 -2.17 -6.81
N GLU A 38 11.66 -2.24 -5.49
CA GLU A 38 10.76 -2.93 -4.57
C GLU A 38 9.36 -2.29 -4.54
N ILE A 39 9.30 -0.96 -4.40
CA ILE A 39 8.03 -0.22 -4.37
C ILE A 39 7.28 -0.37 -5.69
N GLN A 40 7.96 -0.20 -6.83
CA GLN A 40 7.34 -0.40 -8.16
C GLN A 40 6.77 -1.82 -8.31
N LYS A 41 7.48 -2.85 -7.83
CA LYS A 41 6.99 -4.23 -7.86
C LYS A 41 5.72 -4.38 -7.00
N ARG A 42 5.71 -3.83 -5.78
CA ARG A 42 4.55 -3.89 -4.88
C ARG A 42 3.35 -3.11 -5.46
N CYS A 43 3.55 -1.89 -5.95
CA CYS A 43 2.50 -1.10 -6.59
C CYS A 43 1.90 -1.84 -7.79
N ARG A 44 2.74 -2.49 -8.62
CA ARG A 44 2.27 -3.29 -9.76
C ARG A 44 1.46 -4.51 -9.33
N ASN A 45 1.88 -5.20 -8.27
CA ASN A 45 1.15 -6.35 -7.73
C ASN A 45 -0.24 -5.95 -7.22
N CYS A 46 -0.34 -4.80 -6.54
CA CYS A 46 -1.61 -4.29 -6.02
C CYS A 46 -2.39 -3.43 -7.04
N LYS A 47 -1.88 -3.28 -8.28
CA LYS A 47 -2.42 -2.40 -9.33
C LYS A 47 -2.69 -0.96 -8.85
N LEU A 48 -1.88 -0.48 -7.91
CA LEU A 48 -1.98 0.85 -7.36
C LEU A 48 -1.49 1.88 -8.39
N ARG A 49 -2.32 2.89 -8.65
CA ARG A 49 -2.03 4.02 -9.52
C ARG A 49 -1.93 5.31 -8.73
N TYR A 50 -1.24 6.30 -9.27
CA TYR A 50 -1.01 7.58 -8.60
C TYR A 50 -2.33 8.32 -8.28
N ASP A 51 -3.28 8.34 -9.22
CA ASP A 51 -4.59 8.98 -9.07
C ASP A 51 -5.45 8.41 -7.93
N VAL A 52 -5.24 7.12 -7.63
CA VAL A 52 -5.87 6.45 -6.48
C VAL A 52 -5.07 6.71 -5.21
N ALA A 53 -3.75 6.55 -5.27
CA ALA A 53 -2.87 6.70 -4.12
C ALA A 53 -2.88 8.12 -3.53
N GLU A 54 -3.00 9.15 -4.36
CA GLU A 54 -3.10 10.55 -3.91
C GLU A 54 -4.32 10.81 -3.01
N LYS A 55 -5.39 10.04 -3.21
CA LYS A 55 -6.62 10.15 -2.40
C LYS A 55 -6.60 9.26 -1.15
N MET A 56 -5.58 8.43 -1.01
CA MET A 56 -5.41 7.52 0.12
C MET A 56 -4.62 8.18 1.24
N THR A 57 -4.87 7.72 2.46
CA THR A 57 -4.02 8.12 3.59
C THR A 57 -2.68 7.40 3.56
N ASN A 58 -1.68 8.01 4.20
CA ASN A 58 -0.34 7.43 4.35
C ASN A 58 -0.38 6.01 4.94
N ASP A 59 -1.30 5.75 5.86
CA ASP A 59 -1.45 4.44 6.50
C ASP A 59 -2.09 3.43 5.55
N GLU A 60 -3.10 3.83 4.77
CA GLU A 60 -3.70 2.97 3.74
C GLU A 60 -2.68 2.53 2.68
N ILE A 61 -1.82 3.45 2.24
CA ILE A 61 -0.76 3.16 1.27
C ILE A 61 0.23 2.14 1.86
N LYS A 62 0.63 2.34 3.12
CA LYS A 62 1.52 1.39 3.80
C LYS A 62 0.85 0.03 3.96
N LEU A 63 -0.41 0.00 4.36
CA LEU A 63 -1.19 -1.22 4.58
C LEU A 63 -1.30 -2.03 3.28
N LEU A 64 -1.57 -1.35 2.16
CA LEU A 64 -1.70 -1.98 0.85
C LEU A 64 -0.36 -2.52 0.31
N LEU A 65 0.74 -1.79 0.53
CA LEU A 65 2.05 -2.19 0.02
C LEU A 65 2.79 -3.16 0.94
N TYR A 66 2.54 -3.09 2.24
CA TYR A 66 3.25 -3.81 3.27
C TYR A 66 2.30 -4.51 4.27
N PRO A 67 1.39 -5.38 3.79
CA PRO A 67 0.41 -6.05 4.65
C PRO A 67 1.12 -6.88 5.75
N ASP A 68 2.21 -7.56 5.42
CA ASP A 68 2.97 -8.40 6.37
C ASP A 68 3.66 -7.62 7.51
N SER A 69 3.75 -6.29 7.41
CA SER A 69 4.26 -5.48 8.52
C SER A 69 3.20 -5.03 9.52
N TYR A 70 1.93 -5.25 9.19
CA TYR A 70 0.83 -5.02 10.11
C TYR A 70 0.40 -6.36 10.69
N ASP A 71 0.16 -6.37 11.99
CA ASP A 71 -0.53 -7.49 12.63
C ASP A 71 -1.88 -7.68 11.91
N VAL A 72 -2.22 -8.92 11.56
CA VAL A 72 -3.44 -9.29 10.80
C VAL A 72 -4.67 -8.64 11.46
N TYR A 73 -4.65 -8.53 12.80
CA TYR A 73 -5.68 -7.85 13.56
C TYR A 73 -5.86 -6.37 13.20
N ILE A 74 -4.77 -5.62 13.04
CA ILE A 74 -4.81 -4.19 12.66
C ILE A 74 -5.30 -4.01 11.23
N TYR A 75 -4.89 -4.91 10.32
CA TYR A 75 -5.37 -4.95 8.95
C TYR A 75 -6.90 -5.17 8.88
N LEU A 76 -7.38 -6.16 9.63
CA LEU A 76 -8.82 -6.47 9.72
C LEU A 76 -9.61 -5.32 10.34
N VAL A 77 -9.14 -4.73 11.45
CA VAL A 77 -9.79 -3.57 12.07
C VAL A 77 -9.89 -2.40 11.10
N HIS A 78 -8.84 -2.11 10.31
CA HIS A 78 -8.88 -1.04 9.33
C HIS A 78 -9.90 -1.31 8.21
N ILE A 79 -9.93 -2.54 7.69
CA ILE A 79 -10.92 -2.98 6.68
C ILE A 79 -12.35 -2.86 7.22
N PHE A 80 -12.60 -3.33 8.44
CA PHE A 80 -13.92 -3.26 9.07
C PHE A 80 -14.40 -1.83 9.32
N ASN A 81 -13.52 -0.91 9.73
CA ASN A 81 -13.88 0.51 9.90
C ASN A 81 -14.23 1.22 8.57
N LYS A 82 -13.72 0.72 7.44
CA LYS A 82 -14.01 1.24 6.09
C LYS A 82 -15.29 0.69 5.49
N MET A 83 -15.91 -0.32 6.10
CA MET A 83 -17.21 -0.89 5.70
C MET A 83 -18.28 -0.63 6.78
N PRO A 84 -18.85 0.59 6.82
CA PRO A 84 -19.82 0.96 7.85
C PRO A 84 -21.19 0.28 7.71
N GLU A 85 -21.48 -0.44 6.61
CA GLU A 85 -22.79 -1.05 6.34
C GLU A 85 -22.90 -2.55 6.66
N SER A 86 -21.85 -3.18 7.18
CA SER A 86 -21.88 -4.61 7.52
C SER A 86 -21.77 -4.80 9.03
N ASP A 87 -22.90 -5.12 9.66
CA ASP A 87 -23.00 -5.43 11.09
C ASP A 87 -22.49 -6.88 11.32
N PHE A 88 -21.16 -7.03 11.43
CA PHE A 88 -20.48 -8.33 11.61
C PHE A 88 -20.82 -9.05 12.93
N LYS A 89 -21.65 -8.45 13.80
CA LYS A 89 -22.16 -9.10 15.02
C LYS A 89 -23.06 -10.31 14.74
N THR A 90 -23.45 -10.55 13.48
CA THR A 90 -24.50 -11.53 13.16
C THR A 90 -24.06 -12.77 12.39
N ASP A 91 -22.80 -12.88 11.94
CA ASP A 91 -22.37 -14.09 11.22
C ASP A 91 -20.88 -14.46 11.44
N PRO A 92 -20.59 -15.46 12.30
CA PRO A 92 -19.25 -15.99 12.52
C PRO A 92 -18.59 -16.61 11.27
N LEU A 93 -19.37 -16.96 10.23
CA LEU A 93 -18.85 -17.63 9.02
C LEU A 93 -18.07 -16.67 8.11
N LEU A 94 -18.29 -15.36 8.21
CA LEU A 94 -17.54 -14.36 7.44
C LEU A 94 -16.05 -14.27 7.85
N LEU A 95 -15.65 -14.82 8.99
CA LEU A 95 -14.24 -14.85 9.38
C LEU A 95 -13.48 -15.95 8.64
N GLU A 96 -14.15 -17.04 8.26
CA GLU A 96 -13.56 -18.18 7.55
C GLU A 96 -13.42 -17.91 6.03
N ASP A 97 -14.25 -17.05 5.45
CA ASP A 97 -14.12 -16.66 4.03
C ASP A 97 -12.96 -15.67 3.77
N PHE A 98 -12.49 -14.95 4.80
CA PHE A 98 -11.46 -13.91 4.70
C PHE A 98 -10.06 -14.36 5.14
N LEU A 99 -9.92 -15.59 5.66
CA LEU A 99 -8.65 -16.21 6.02
C LEU A 99 -8.61 -17.64 5.43
N PRO A 100 -7.61 -17.99 4.61
CA PRO A 100 -7.47 -19.35 4.09
C PRO A 100 -7.08 -20.36 5.18
#